data_AF-A0A942NQ49-F1
#
_entry.id   AF-A0A942NQ49-F1
#
_cell.length_a   1.000
_cell.length_b   1.000
_cell.length_c   1.000
_cell.angle_alpha   90.00
_cell.angle_beta   90.00
_cell.angle_gamma   90.00
#
_symmetry.space_group_name_H-M   'P 1'
#
loop_
_entity.id
_entity.type
_entity.pdbx_description
1 polymer ?
#
loop_
_entity_poly.entity_id
_entity_poly.type
_entity_poly.pdbx_seq_one_letter_code
_entity_poly.pdbx_strand_id
1 'polypeptide(L)'
;MTSYLDYLVQCPQCASWLAGKKPVSETLNHSQLWSDGKSMNEISLVGECEVIRCPACAHDFWADEAKHIESRQAEYHQLVNAENGQLVYSWASWRDFGCNLNVLKGKLALIGHYERLLRKWPGLEMDKVFHLRQWLLWAYNDLIRDLFPSDLSSLMKGNLSLMAWVSNLKINHEARKKFIAMQAEYRENLHALIVLTGQHAVIDPLRLIELYREQGDFMQAKTLAGQETRHTHLVAALRKRISRHDSLVFKVAG
;
A
#
# COMPACT_ATOMS: atom_id res chain seq x y z
N MET A 1 18.86 1.95 -10.82
CA MET A 1 17.94 1.35 -11.81
C MET A 1 17.33 0.11 -11.15
N THR A 2 16.03 0.10 -10.87
CA THR A 2 15.39 -1.04 -10.19
C THR A 2 15.23 -2.19 -11.18
N SER A 3 15.70 -3.40 -10.84
CA SER A 3 15.52 -4.59 -11.65
C SER A 3 14.31 -5.38 -11.11
N TYR A 4 13.51 -5.90 -12.02
CA TYR A 4 12.33 -6.69 -11.72
C TYR A 4 12.46 -8.04 -12.42
N LEU A 5 11.99 -9.09 -11.75
CA LEU A 5 11.70 -10.37 -12.38
C LEU A 5 10.26 -10.34 -12.87
N ASP A 6 10.06 -10.63 -14.15
CA ASP A 6 8.72 -10.77 -14.70
C ASP A 6 8.16 -12.16 -14.34
N TYR A 7 6.87 -12.22 -14.00
CA TYR A 7 6.15 -13.47 -13.75
C TYR A 7 4.82 -13.46 -14.50
N LEU A 8 4.23 -14.65 -14.67
CA LEU A 8 2.91 -14.80 -15.31
C LEU A 8 1.92 -15.45 -14.35
N VAL A 9 0.74 -14.84 -14.29
CA VAL A 9 -0.41 -15.34 -13.53
C VAL A 9 -1.56 -15.58 -14.49
N GLN A 10 -2.19 -16.73 -14.40
CA GLN A 10 -3.40 -17.02 -15.17
C GLN A 10 -4.66 -16.75 -14.34
N CYS A 11 -5.59 -15.96 -14.89
CA CYS A 11 -6.89 -15.76 -14.24
C CYS A 11 -7.65 -17.10 -14.14
N PRO A 12 -8.11 -17.51 -12.94
CA PRO A 12 -8.80 -18.79 -12.76
C PRO A 12 -10.16 -18.84 -13.46
N GLN A 13 -10.79 -17.68 -13.72
CA GLN A 13 -12.13 -17.60 -14.30
C GLN A 13 -12.14 -17.61 -15.84
N CYS A 14 -11.24 -16.86 -16.48
CA CYS A 14 -11.26 -16.67 -17.94
C CYS A 14 -9.96 -17.10 -18.65
N ALA A 15 -9.02 -17.68 -17.90
CA ALA A 15 -7.73 -18.18 -18.40
C ALA A 15 -6.82 -17.12 -19.07
N SER A 16 -7.15 -15.82 -18.98
CA SER A 16 -6.30 -14.74 -19.48
C SER A 16 -5.00 -14.64 -18.69
N TRP A 17 -3.90 -14.35 -19.38
CA TRP A 17 -2.58 -14.21 -18.79
C TRP A 17 -2.31 -12.78 -18.36
N LEU A 18 -1.74 -12.63 -17.16
CA LEU A 18 -1.40 -11.37 -16.54
C LEU A 18 0.10 -11.35 -16.26
N ALA A 19 0.81 -10.41 -16.89
CA ALA A 19 2.23 -10.19 -16.64
C ALA A 19 2.41 -9.37 -15.37
N GLY A 20 3.14 -9.92 -14.41
CA GLY A 20 3.47 -9.28 -13.14
C GLY A 20 4.95 -8.98 -13.01
N LYS A 21 5.29 -8.17 -12.00
CA LYS A 21 6.69 -7.80 -11.68
C LYS A 21 7.00 -8.06 -10.22
N LYS A 22 8.09 -8.77 -9.95
CA LYS A 22 8.63 -9.01 -8.62
C LYS A 22 9.94 -8.22 -8.46
N PRO A 23 10.07 -7.35 -7.45
CA PRO A 23 11.31 -6.60 -7.24
C PRO A 23 12.45 -7.55 -6.84
N VAL A 24 13.64 -7.35 -7.41
CA VAL A 24 14.85 -8.06 -6.96
C VAL A 24 15.38 -7.37 -5.70
N SER A 25 15.64 -8.15 -4.65
CA SER A 25 16.05 -7.67 -3.31
C SER A 25 17.20 -6.66 -3.34
N GLU A 26 18.18 -6.88 -4.22
CA GLU A 26 19.37 -6.03 -4.41
C GLU A 26 19.04 -4.63 -4.98
N THR A 27 17.81 -4.41 -5.46
CA THR A 27 17.41 -3.15 -6.11
C THR A 27 16.42 -2.31 -5.31
N LEU A 28 16.21 -2.67 -4.04
CA LEU A 28 15.38 -1.94 -3.08
C LEU A 28 16.05 -0.67 -2.51
N ASN A 29 17.24 -0.29 -3.00
CA ASN A 29 18.08 0.79 -2.49
C ASN A 29 17.47 2.21 -2.58
N HIS A 30 16.26 2.38 -3.11
CA HIS A 30 15.51 3.64 -3.13
C HIS A 30 14.11 3.52 -2.49
N SER A 31 13.88 2.47 -1.72
CA SER A 31 12.60 2.30 -1.04
C SER A 31 12.44 3.29 0.11
N GLN A 32 11.26 3.90 0.20
CA GLN A 32 10.85 4.72 1.32
C GLN A 32 10.02 3.87 2.27
N LEU A 33 10.45 3.81 3.53
CA LEU A 33 9.72 3.12 4.59
C LEU A 33 8.89 4.12 5.39
N TRP A 34 7.60 3.80 5.57
CA TRP A 34 6.65 4.57 6.36
C TRP A 34 6.33 3.87 7.68
N SER A 35 5.89 4.66 8.66
CA SER A 35 5.64 4.19 10.04
C SER A 35 4.53 3.14 10.13
N ASP A 36 3.60 3.13 9.17
CA ASP A 36 2.53 2.14 9.03
C ASP A 36 2.99 0.82 8.37
N GLY A 37 4.31 0.65 8.18
CA GLY A 37 4.93 -0.53 7.58
C GLY A 37 4.90 -0.54 6.05
N LYS A 38 4.36 0.50 5.40
CA LYS A 38 4.36 0.58 3.93
C LYS A 38 5.76 0.89 3.43
N SER A 39 6.30 -0.01 2.61
CA SER A 39 7.50 0.22 1.81
C SER A 39 7.11 0.57 0.38
N MET A 40 7.61 1.69 -0.13
CA MET A 40 7.32 2.16 -1.48
C MET A 40 8.59 2.29 -2.31
N ASN A 41 8.54 1.88 -3.59
CA ASN A 41 9.51 2.28 -4.59
C ASN A 41 8.83 3.04 -5.73
N GLU A 42 9.34 4.22 -6.06
CA GLU A 42 8.88 5.19 -7.08
C GLU A 42 7.41 5.64 -7.03
N ILE A 43 6.43 4.80 -6.63
CA ILE A 43 5.01 5.04 -6.27
C ILE A 43 4.32 3.72 -5.82
N SER A 44 4.91 2.53 -6.03
CA SER A 44 4.26 1.22 -5.84
C SER A 44 4.74 0.47 -4.59
N LEU A 45 3.92 -0.47 -4.10
CA LEU A 45 4.29 -1.40 -3.03
C LEU A 45 5.46 -2.30 -3.45
N VAL A 46 6.36 -2.55 -2.50
CA VAL A 46 7.41 -3.57 -2.66
C VAL A 46 6.81 -4.93 -2.32
N GLY A 47 6.40 -5.70 -3.33
CA GLY A 47 5.84 -7.05 -3.14
C GLY A 47 4.99 -7.52 -4.32
N GLU A 48 4.60 -8.79 -4.30
CA GLU A 48 3.62 -9.34 -5.24
C GLU A 48 2.22 -8.82 -4.91
N CYS A 49 1.38 -8.58 -5.92
CA CYS A 49 -0.02 -8.28 -5.69
C CYS A 49 -0.73 -9.57 -5.28
N GLU A 50 -1.04 -9.69 -4.00
CA GLU A 50 -1.72 -10.86 -3.43
C GLU A 50 -3.22 -10.93 -3.78
N VAL A 51 -3.86 -9.82 -4.13
CA VAL A 51 -5.23 -9.81 -4.67
C VAL A 51 -5.24 -9.12 -6.02
N ILE A 52 -5.88 -9.77 -6.99
CA ILE A 52 -5.83 -9.40 -8.40
C ILE A 52 -7.26 -9.28 -8.93
N ARG A 53 -7.53 -8.22 -9.70
CA ARG A 53 -8.73 -8.13 -10.53
C ARG A 53 -8.35 -8.33 -11.98
N CYS A 54 -8.89 -9.37 -12.60
CA CYS A 54 -8.62 -9.63 -14.01
C CYS A 54 -9.18 -8.49 -14.88
N PRO A 55 -8.36 -7.83 -15.72
CA PRO A 55 -8.82 -6.79 -16.63
C PRO A 55 -9.72 -7.33 -17.76
N ALA A 56 -9.67 -8.64 -18.05
CA ALA A 56 -10.49 -9.25 -19.09
C ALA A 56 -11.94 -9.54 -18.62
N CYS A 57 -12.11 -10.15 -17.44
CA CYS A 57 -13.42 -10.59 -16.95
C CYS A 57 -13.88 -9.92 -15.66
N ALA A 58 -13.09 -8.98 -15.11
CA ALA A 58 -13.36 -8.29 -13.85
C ALA A 58 -13.48 -9.19 -12.61
N HIS A 59 -13.11 -10.47 -12.71
CA HIS A 59 -13.06 -11.39 -11.58
C HIS A 59 -11.93 -11.00 -10.62
N ASP A 60 -12.26 -10.82 -9.34
CA ASP A 60 -11.28 -10.64 -8.28
C ASP A 60 -10.93 -12.00 -7.66
N PHE A 61 -9.64 -12.31 -7.53
CA PHE A 61 -9.10 -13.57 -7.01
C PHE A 61 -7.80 -13.31 -6.23
N TRP A 62 -7.44 -14.22 -5.34
CA TRP A 62 -6.15 -14.18 -4.65
C TRP A 62 -5.04 -14.77 -5.52
N ALA A 63 -3.82 -14.27 -5.38
CA ALA A 63 -2.69 -14.75 -6.16
C ALA A 63 -2.46 -16.25 -5.94
N ASP A 64 -2.61 -16.76 -4.73
CA ASP A 64 -2.48 -18.19 -4.40
C ASP A 64 -3.52 -19.09 -5.09
N GLU A 65 -4.66 -18.54 -5.53
CA GLU A 65 -5.70 -19.25 -6.29
C GLU A 65 -5.34 -19.39 -7.78
N ALA A 66 -4.34 -18.66 -8.26
CA ALA A 66 -3.98 -18.62 -9.65
C ALA A 66 -2.87 -19.62 -10.01
N LYS A 67 -2.84 -20.04 -11.27
CA LYS A 67 -1.69 -20.77 -11.79
C LYS A 67 -0.53 -19.81 -12.00
N HIS A 68 0.57 -20.07 -11.31
CA HIS A 68 1.82 -19.32 -11.43
C HIS A 68 2.77 -20.03 -12.38
N ILE A 69 3.31 -19.28 -13.33
CA ILE A 69 4.52 -19.68 -14.04
C ILE A 69 5.61 -18.68 -13.64
N GLU A 70 6.53 -19.13 -12.77
CA GLU A 70 7.78 -18.41 -12.51
C GLU A 70 8.64 -18.51 -13.78
N SER A 71 8.40 -17.63 -14.74
CA SER A 71 9.10 -17.75 -16.01
C SER A 71 10.58 -17.40 -15.81
N ARG A 72 11.47 -18.32 -16.17
CA ARG A 72 12.72 -17.90 -16.79
C ARG A 72 12.29 -17.13 -18.05
N GLN A 73 12.80 -15.91 -18.27
CA GLN A 73 12.41 -14.99 -19.37
C GLN A 73 12.12 -15.66 -20.73
N ALA A 74 12.75 -16.79 -21.03
CA ALA A 74 12.50 -17.63 -22.21
C ALA A 74 11.03 -18.11 -22.36
N GLU A 75 10.32 -18.48 -21.28
CA GLU A 75 8.92 -18.95 -21.35
C GLU A 75 7.93 -17.81 -21.55
N TYR A 76 8.20 -16.63 -20.96
CA TYR A 76 7.42 -15.41 -21.19
C TYR A 76 7.42 -15.02 -22.68
N HIS A 77 8.61 -15.01 -23.30
CA HIS A 77 8.73 -14.71 -24.72
C HIS A 77 8.06 -15.77 -25.61
N GLN A 78 8.03 -17.04 -25.22
CA GLN A 78 7.33 -18.08 -25.98
C GLN A 78 5.80 -17.94 -25.90
N LEU A 79 5.24 -17.60 -24.73
CA LEU A 79 3.79 -17.39 -24.59
C LEU A 79 3.30 -16.10 -25.27
N VAL A 80 4.09 -15.03 -25.23
CA VAL A 80 3.78 -13.75 -25.88
C VAL A 80 3.94 -13.83 -27.41
N ASN A 81 4.88 -14.64 -27.91
CA ASN A 81 5.16 -14.77 -29.35
C ASN A 81 4.51 -16.00 -30.00
N ALA A 82 3.88 -16.89 -29.24
CA ALA A 82 3.13 -18.00 -29.82
C ALA A 82 1.98 -17.44 -30.66
N GLU A 83 1.89 -17.87 -31.92
CA GLU A 83 0.92 -17.48 -32.95
C GLU A 83 -0.57 -17.73 -32.57
N ASN A 84 -0.86 -18.07 -31.31
CA ASN A 84 -2.16 -18.50 -30.79
C ASN A 84 -3.01 -17.37 -30.17
N GLY A 85 -2.63 -16.09 -30.33
CA GLY A 85 -3.51 -14.96 -30.00
C GLY A 85 -3.94 -14.84 -28.54
N GLN A 86 -3.22 -15.44 -27.58
CA GLN A 86 -3.54 -15.29 -26.17
C GLN A 86 -3.15 -13.88 -25.68
N LEU A 87 -4.15 -13.09 -25.27
CA LEU A 87 -3.95 -11.74 -24.74
C LEU A 87 -3.23 -11.80 -23.38
N VAL A 88 -2.01 -11.26 -23.34
CA VAL A 88 -1.25 -11.06 -22.10
C VAL A 88 -1.42 -9.61 -21.66
N TYR A 89 -2.04 -9.40 -20.50
CA TYR A 89 -2.26 -8.07 -19.94
C TYR A 89 -1.03 -7.60 -19.15
N SER A 90 -0.57 -6.38 -19.42
CA SER A 90 0.64 -5.83 -18.79
C SER A 90 0.43 -5.50 -17.31
N TRP A 91 1.49 -5.55 -16.51
CA TRP A 91 1.47 -5.22 -15.07
C TRP A 91 0.72 -3.92 -14.73
N ALA A 92 0.95 -2.86 -15.51
CA ALA A 92 0.33 -1.56 -15.29
C ALA A 92 -1.20 -1.58 -15.47
N SER A 93 -1.75 -2.53 -16.22
CA SER A 93 -3.19 -2.62 -16.49
C SER A 93 -3.99 -3.25 -15.35
N TRP A 94 -3.35 -3.99 -14.44
CA TRP A 94 -4.06 -4.74 -13.40
C TRP A 94 -3.49 -4.56 -11.99
N ARG A 95 -2.23 -4.12 -11.82
CA ARG A 95 -1.69 -3.73 -10.51
C ARG A 95 -2.56 -2.65 -9.87
N ASP A 96 -2.74 -2.70 -8.56
CA ASP A 96 -3.63 -1.78 -7.82
C ASP A 96 -5.02 -1.65 -8.47
N PHE A 97 -5.53 -2.74 -9.05
CA PHE A 97 -6.79 -2.80 -9.80
C PHE A 97 -6.86 -1.87 -11.03
N GLY A 98 -5.69 -1.49 -11.59
CA GLY A 98 -5.58 -0.53 -12.69
C GLY A 98 -5.75 0.93 -12.24
N CYS A 99 -5.71 1.22 -10.94
CA CYS A 99 -5.87 2.58 -10.42
C CYS A 99 -4.64 3.43 -10.71
N ASN A 100 -4.84 4.66 -11.20
CA ASN A 100 -3.78 5.66 -11.30
C ASN A 100 -3.59 6.38 -9.95
N LEU A 101 -2.63 5.91 -9.15
CA LEU A 101 -2.37 6.44 -7.80
C LEU A 101 -1.75 7.86 -7.79
N ASN A 102 -1.33 8.38 -8.95
CA ASN A 102 -0.84 9.75 -9.09
C ASN A 102 -1.96 10.80 -9.11
N VAL A 103 -3.23 10.38 -9.17
CA VAL A 103 -4.38 11.27 -9.12
C VAL A 103 -5.30 10.91 -7.97
N LEU A 104 -5.91 11.91 -7.34
CA LEU A 104 -6.80 11.73 -6.19
C LEU A 104 -7.94 10.74 -6.49
N LYS A 105 -8.51 10.80 -7.70
CA LYS A 105 -9.57 9.88 -8.13
C LYS A 105 -9.13 8.41 -8.08
N GLY A 106 -7.89 8.11 -8.47
CA GLY A 106 -7.37 6.73 -8.44
C GLY A 106 -7.11 6.24 -7.01
N LYS A 107 -6.62 7.11 -6.13
CA LYS A 107 -6.48 6.79 -4.69
C LYS A 107 -7.83 6.46 -4.05
N LEU A 108 -8.85 7.28 -4.31
CA LEU A 108 -10.22 7.04 -3.82
C LEU A 108 -10.82 5.77 -4.42
N ALA A 109 -10.55 5.48 -5.70
CA ALA A 109 -10.98 4.23 -6.32
C ALA A 109 -10.35 3.02 -5.64
N LEU A 110 -9.04 3.07 -5.32
CA LEU A 110 -8.33 2.01 -4.62
C LEU A 110 -8.95 1.72 -3.24
N ILE A 111 -9.27 2.76 -2.45
CA ILE A 111 -9.99 2.61 -1.17
C ILE A 111 -11.31 1.86 -1.40
N GLY A 112 -12.11 2.32 -2.36
CA GLY A 112 -13.38 1.68 -2.70
C GLY A 112 -13.24 0.24 -3.20
N HIS A 113 -12.12 -0.13 -3.83
CA HIS A 113 -11.84 -1.52 -4.20
C HIS A 113 -11.67 -2.39 -2.97
N TYR A 114 -10.81 -2.01 -2.02
CA TYR A 114 -10.59 -2.81 -0.81
C TYR A 114 -11.84 -2.92 0.06
N GLU A 115 -12.63 -1.86 0.20
CA GLU A 115 -13.92 -1.90 0.92
C GLU A 115 -14.93 -2.85 0.26
N ARG A 116 -14.94 -2.92 -1.08
CA ARG A 116 -15.78 -3.89 -1.78
C ARG A 116 -15.31 -5.32 -1.57
N LEU A 117 -13.99 -5.55 -1.58
CA LEU A 117 -13.43 -6.89 -1.34
C LEU A 117 -13.74 -7.40 0.06
N LEU A 118 -13.59 -6.55 1.09
CA LEU A 118 -13.95 -6.87 2.48
C LEU A 118 -15.44 -7.22 2.64
N ARG A 119 -16.33 -6.57 1.87
CA ARG A 119 -17.77 -6.89 1.86
C ARG A 119 -18.12 -8.13 1.05
N LYS A 120 -17.40 -8.37 -0.06
CA LYS A 120 -17.63 -9.49 -0.98
C LYS A 120 -17.32 -10.84 -0.32
N TRP A 121 -16.32 -10.88 0.57
CA TRP A 121 -15.84 -12.12 1.16
C TRP A 121 -15.91 -12.12 2.70
N PRO A 122 -17.11 -12.26 3.30
CA PRO A 122 -17.31 -12.17 4.75
C PRO A 122 -16.72 -13.35 5.56
N GLY A 123 -16.22 -14.40 4.90
CA GLY A 123 -15.66 -15.60 5.52
C GLY A 123 -14.20 -15.89 5.16
N LEU A 124 -13.43 -14.86 4.79
CA LEU A 124 -12.00 -15.03 4.52
C LEU A 124 -11.26 -15.51 5.77
N GLU A 125 -10.19 -16.28 5.53
CA GLU A 125 -9.20 -16.59 6.54
C GLU A 125 -8.66 -15.31 7.20
N MET A 126 -8.32 -15.41 8.49
CA MET A 126 -7.92 -14.26 9.29
C MET A 126 -6.74 -13.48 8.66
N ASP A 127 -5.77 -14.20 8.11
CA ASP A 127 -4.61 -13.60 7.44
C ASP A 127 -5.06 -12.79 6.21
N LYS A 128 -5.90 -13.35 5.34
CA LYS A 128 -6.46 -12.66 4.18
C LYS A 128 -7.25 -11.39 4.58
N VAL A 129 -8.02 -11.45 5.66
CA VAL A 129 -8.71 -10.26 6.21
C VAL A 129 -7.70 -9.23 6.71
N PHE A 130 -6.67 -9.65 7.44
CA PHE A 130 -5.61 -8.79 7.95
C PHE A 130 -4.90 -8.05 6.81
N HIS A 131 -4.48 -8.77 5.76
CA HIS A 131 -3.83 -8.19 4.58
C HIS A 131 -4.73 -7.16 3.87
N LEU A 132 -6.00 -7.47 3.61
CA LEU A 132 -6.94 -6.52 2.99
C LEU A 132 -7.12 -5.25 3.83
N ARG A 133 -7.25 -5.39 5.15
CA ARG A 133 -7.40 -4.24 6.06
C ARG A 133 -6.12 -3.42 6.15
N GLN A 134 -4.96 -4.07 6.11
CA GLN A 134 -3.65 -3.43 6.09
C GLN A 134 -3.47 -2.60 4.81
N TRP A 135 -3.84 -3.13 3.65
CA TRP A 135 -3.81 -2.37 2.40
C TRP A 135 -4.85 -1.25 2.36
N LEU A 136 -6.04 -1.46 2.93
CA LEU A 136 -7.04 -0.41 3.08
C LEU A 136 -6.51 0.73 3.96
N LEU A 137 -5.83 0.42 5.06
CA LEU A 137 -5.17 1.43 5.89
C LEU A 137 -4.13 2.21 5.08
N TRP A 138 -3.29 1.52 4.33
CA TRP A 138 -2.30 2.17 3.46
C TRP A 138 -2.96 3.06 2.39
N ALA A 139 -4.07 2.63 1.79
CA ALA A 139 -4.81 3.40 0.80
C ALA A 139 -5.42 4.68 1.42
N TYR A 140 -5.92 4.60 2.65
CA TYR A 140 -6.32 5.78 3.42
C TYR A 140 -5.15 6.73 3.70
N ASN A 141 -4.05 6.18 4.21
CA ASN A 141 -2.85 6.94 4.55
C ASN A 141 -2.23 7.61 3.31
N ASP A 142 -2.35 7.02 2.12
CA ASP A 142 -1.89 7.63 0.85
C ASP A 142 -2.60 8.95 0.49
N LEU A 143 -3.75 9.27 1.11
CA LEU A 143 -4.41 10.56 0.96
C LEU A 143 -3.68 11.68 1.71
N ILE A 144 -3.01 11.35 2.81
CA ILE A 144 -2.36 12.32 3.72
C ILE A 144 -0.84 12.17 3.75
N ARG A 145 -0.30 11.12 3.13
CA ARG A 145 1.11 10.92 2.90
C ARG A 145 1.64 12.04 1.99
N ASP A 146 2.75 12.67 2.37
CA ASP A 146 3.39 13.78 1.65
C ASP A 146 4.00 13.32 0.31
N LEU A 147 3.16 12.83 -0.60
CA LEU A 147 3.56 12.30 -1.92
C LEU A 147 3.86 13.42 -2.92
N PHE A 148 3.28 14.61 -2.70
CA PHE A 148 3.56 15.80 -3.51
C PHE A 148 4.34 16.80 -2.66
N PRO A 149 5.59 17.14 -3.03
CA PRO A 149 6.38 18.13 -2.31
C PRO A 149 5.62 19.46 -2.25
N SER A 150 5.23 19.87 -1.04
CA SER A 150 4.55 21.14 -0.79
C SER A 150 5.28 22.01 0.23
N ASP A 151 6.45 21.58 0.69
CA ASP A 151 7.28 22.37 1.57
C ASP A 151 7.91 23.55 0.81
N LEU A 152 7.94 24.71 1.49
CA LEU A 152 8.51 25.92 0.90
C LEU A 152 9.99 25.73 0.55
N SER A 153 10.70 24.84 1.26
CA SER A 153 12.12 24.57 0.99
C SER A 153 12.36 24.00 -0.41
N SER A 154 11.47 23.15 -0.93
CA SER A 154 11.56 22.62 -2.30
C SER A 154 11.43 23.70 -3.35
N LEU A 155 10.56 24.71 -3.12
CA LEU A 155 10.45 25.89 -3.98
C LEU A 155 11.73 26.74 -3.92
N MET A 156 12.20 27.04 -2.70
CA MET A 156 13.37 27.89 -2.47
C MET A 156 14.68 27.28 -3.00
N LYS A 157 14.78 25.95 -3.01
CA LYS A 157 15.93 25.22 -3.58
C LYS A 157 15.86 25.07 -5.10
N GLY A 158 14.80 25.55 -5.75
CA GLY A 158 14.61 25.43 -7.19
C GLY A 158 14.22 24.01 -7.66
N ASN A 159 13.90 23.10 -6.74
CA ASN A 159 13.50 21.72 -7.08
C ASN A 159 12.08 21.66 -7.64
N LEU A 160 11.31 22.74 -7.48
CA LEU A 160 9.91 22.80 -7.88
C LEU A 160 9.55 24.21 -8.35
N SER A 161 8.83 24.34 -9.46
CA SER A 161 8.33 25.65 -9.91
C SER A 161 7.23 26.16 -9.00
N LEU A 162 7.02 27.48 -8.93
CA LEU A 162 5.94 28.09 -8.14
C LEU A 162 4.57 27.52 -8.53
N MET A 163 4.32 27.35 -9.83
CA MET A 163 3.06 26.79 -10.33
C MET A 163 2.87 25.34 -9.90
N ALA A 164 3.93 24.53 -9.95
CA ALA A 164 3.90 23.17 -9.41
C ALA A 164 3.66 23.17 -7.90
N TRP A 165 4.22 24.14 -7.15
CA TRP A 165 4.05 24.22 -5.70
C TRP A 165 2.61 24.55 -5.32
N VAL A 166 2.02 25.53 -5.99
CA VAL A 166 0.60 25.89 -5.83
C VAL A 166 -0.31 24.71 -6.21
N SER A 167 0.00 24.01 -7.30
CA SER A 167 -0.75 22.82 -7.71
C SER A 167 -0.68 21.71 -6.65
N ASN A 168 0.52 21.41 -6.14
CA ASN A 168 0.74 20.40 -5.10
C ASN A 168 -0.01 20.76 -3.81
N LEU A 169 0.00 22.04 -3.40
CA LEU A 169 -0.77 22.50 -2.24
C LEU A 169 -2.27 22.26 -2.41
N LYS A 170 -2.83 22.57 -3.58
CA LYS A 170 -4.25 22.33 -3.88
C LYS A 170 -4.59 20.84 -3.81
N ILE A 171 -3.78 19.99 -4.45
CA ILE A 171 -3.95 18.54 -4.42
C ILE A 171 -3.89 18.01 -2.98
N ASN A 172 -2.90 18.44 -2.19
CA ASN A 172 -2.74 18.03 -0.79
C ASN A 172 -3.91 18.50 0.08
N HIS A 173 -4.42 19.72 -0.16
CA HIS A 173 -5.58 20.24 0.55
C HIS A 173 -6.86 19.43 0.25
N GLU A 174 -7.13 19.14 -1.03
CA GLU A 174 -8.27 18.32 -1.43
C GLU A 174 -8.18 16.89 -0.88
N ALA A 175 -7.00 16.28 -0.94
CA ALA A 175 -6.77 14.94 -0.42
C ALA A 175 -7.00 14.88 1.10
N ARG A 176 -6.52 15.87 1.87
CA ARG A 176 -6.79 16.00 3.30
C ARG A 176 -8.28 16.18 3.60
N LYS A 177 -8.99 17.00 2.82
CA LYS A 177 -10.45 17.17 2.97
C LYS A 177 -11.17 15.84 2.76
N LYS A 178 -10.76 15.04 1.77
CA LYS A 178 -11.32 13.71 1.53
C LYS A 178 -10.99 12.74 2.66
N PHE A 179 -9.76 12.74 3.16
CA PHE A 179 -9.38 11.92 4.31
C PHE A 179 -10.24 12.24 5.55
N ILE A 180 -10.43 13.52 5.86
CA ILE A 180 -11.30 13.95 6.98
C ILE A 180 -12.75 13.47 6.77
N ALA A 181 -13.26 13.52 5.54
CA ALA A 181 -14.60 13.03 5.23
C ALA A 181 -14.77 11.51 5.40
N MET A 182 -13.68 10.74 5.34
CA MET A 182 -13.67 9.28 5.51
C MET A 182 -13.12 8.85 6.88
N GLN A 183 -13.08 9.77 7.85
CA GLN A 183 -12.43 9.52 9.14
C GLN A 183 -13.13 8.41 9.94
N ALA A 184 -14.45 8.24 9.77
CA ALA A 184 -15.21 7.21 10.46
C ALA A 184 -14.80 5.81 9.99
N GLU A 185 -14.79 5.60 8.67
CA GLU A 185 -14.40 4.34 8.02
C GLU A 185 -12.92 4.02 8.26
N TYR A 186 -12.05 5.04 8.23
CA TYR A 186 -10.64 4.90 8.60
C TYR A 186 -10.47 4.40 10.05
N ARG A 187 -11.19 5.01 11.01
CA ARG A 187 -11.14 4.60 12.43
C ARG A 187 -11.72 3.23 12.67
N GLU A 188 -12.79 2.87 11.96
CA GLU A 188 -13.36 1.52 12.00
C GLU A 188 -12.33 0.48 11.52
N ASN A 189 -11.63 0.78 10.42
CA ASN A 189 -10.58 -0.12 9.92
C ASN A 189 -9.40 -0.25 10.90
N LEU A 190 -8.96 0.84 11.53
CA LEU A 190 -7.94 0.82 12.58
C LEU A 190 -8.37 -0.05 13.76
N HIS A 191 -9.60 0.13 14.25
CA HIS A 191 -10.14 -0.69 15.34
C HIS A 191 -10.15 -2.18 14.97
N ALA A 192 -10.60 -2.52 13.77
CA ALA A 192 -10.58 -3.90 13.31
C ALA A 192 -9.14 -4.46 13.21
N LEU A 193 -8.17 -3.67 12.73
CA LEU A 193 -6.77 -4.06 12.71
C LEU A 193 -6.19 -4.26 14.12
N ILE A 194 -6.56 -3.44 15.10
CA ILE A 194 -6.15 -3.60 16.51
C ILE A 194 -6.66 -4.94 17.05
N VAL A 195 -7.94 -5.25 16.82
CA VAL A 195 -8.55 -6.52 17.27
C VAL A 195 -7.85 -7.71 16.62
N LEU A 196 -7.65 -7.68 15.29
CA LEU A 196 -6.94 -8.74 14.57
C LEU A 196 -5.49 -8.86 15.05
N THR A 197 -4.84 -7.73 15.32
CA THR A 197 -3.45 -7.71 15.79
C THR A 197 -3.31 -8.36 17.16
N GLY A 198 -4.24 -8.12 18.07
CA GLY A 198 -4.25 -8.74 19.40
C GLY A 198 -4.53 -10.24 19.40
N GLN A 199 -5.10 -10.78 18.32
CA GLN A 199 -5.42 -12.20 18.17
C GLN A 199 -4.31 -13.00 17.48
N HIS A 200 -3.37 -12.32 16.80
CA HIS A 200 -2.31 -12.96 16.05
C HIS A 200 -1.03 -13.08 16.91
N ALA A 201 -0.59 -14.31 17.17
CA ALA A 201 0.50 -14.60 18.10
C ALA A 201 1.88 -14.07 17.66
N VAL A 202 2.03 -13.62 16.41
CA VAL A 202 3.32 -13.34 15.76
C VAL A 202 3.51 -11.86 15.38
N ILE A 203 2.57 -10.97 15.70
CA ILE A 203 2.68 -9.58 15.25
C ILE A 203 3.64 -8.75 16.11
N ASP A 204 4.52 -8.00 15.43
CA ASP A 204 5.45 -7.06 16.03
C ASP A 204 4.72 -6.07 16.97
N PRO A 205 5.08 -6.00 18.26
CA PRO A 205 4.52 -5.03 19.21
C PRO A 205 4.54 -3.57 18.72
N LEU A 206 5.49 -3.19 17.86
CA LEU A 206 5.53 -1.86 17.26
C LEU A 206 4.31 -1.57 16.39
N ARG A 207 3.73 -2.59 15.75
CA ARG A 207 2.54 -2.42 14.92
C ARG A 207 1.36 -2.00 15.77
N LEU A 208 1.19 -2.62 16.94
CA LEU A 208 0.09 -2.27 17.84
C LEU A 208 0.25 -0.86 18.41
N ILE A 209 1.48 -0.47 18.79
CA ILE A 209 1.81 0.90 19.20
C ILE A 209 1.40 1.91 18.12
N GLU A 210 1.76 1.62 16.87
CA GLU A 210 1.46 2.49 15.73
C GLU A 210 -0.04 2.60 15.48
N LEU A 211 -0.79 1.48 15.51
CA LEU A 211 -2.23 1.49 15.32
C LEU A 211 -2.96 2.34 16.37
N TYR A 212 -2.59 2.22 17.66
CA TYR A 212 -3.16 3.07 18.71
C TYR A 212 -2.81 4.56 18.50
N ARG A 213 -1.57 4.87 18.06
CA ARG A 213 -1.15 6.24 17.74
C ARG A 213 -1.97 6.82 16.58
N GLU A 214 -2.10 6.07 15.48
CA GLU A 214 -2.88 6.47 14.30
C GLU A 214 -4.37 6.66 14.64
N GLN A 215 -4.92 5.83 15.53
CA GLN A 215 -6.28 5.97 16.04
C GLN A 215 -6.48 7.22 16.93
N GLY A 216 -5.39 7.73 17.52
CA GLY A 216 -5.40 8.84 18.45
C GLY A 216 -5.47 8.44 19.93
N ASP A 217 -5.36 7.15 20.24
CA ASP A 217 -5.21 6.66 21.62
C ASP A 217 -3.74 6.75 22.07
N PHE A 218 -3.29 7.98 22.29
CA PHE A 218 -1.91 8.25 22.66
C PHE A 218 -1.54 7.72 24.04
N MET A 219 -2.52 7.55 24.94
CA MET A 219 -2.28 6.99 26.26
C MET A 219 -1.93 5.51 26.17
N GLN A 220 -2.72 4.73 25.43
CA GLN A 220 -2.41 3.32 25.20
C GLN A 220 -1.12 3.15 24.41
N ALA A 221 -0.90 3.95 23.35
CA ALA A 221 0.32 3.92 22.57
C ALA A 221 1.57 4.23 23.44
N LYS A 222 1.47 5.20 24.36
CA LYS A 222 2.56 5.57 25.28
C LYS A 222 2.87 4.45 26.27
N THR A 223 1.85 3.80 26.83
CA THR A 223 2.02 2.66 27.75
C THR A 223 2.78 1.53 27.07
N LEU A 224 2.34 1.11 25.88
CA LEU A 224 3.00 0.05 25.12
C LEU A 224 4.42 0.46 24.67
N ALA A 225 4.61 1.70 24.20
CA ALA A 225 5.93 2.20 23.80
C ALA A 225 6.92 2.32 24.97
N GLY A 226 6.43 2.42 26.21
CA GLY A 226 7.25 2.39 27.42
C GLY A 226 7.75 0.99 27.79
N GLN A 227 7.05 -0.06 27.35
CA GLN A 227 7.43 -1.46 27.53
C GLN A 227 8.43 -1.94 26.46
N GLU A 228 8.55 -1.20 25.37
CA GLU A 228 9.45 -1.53 24.26
C GLU A 228 10.93 -1.34 24.63
N THR A 229 11.70 -2.43 24.59
CA THR A 229 13.13 -2.45 24.93
C THR A 229 14.04 -2.11 23.75
N ARG A 230 13.54 -2.19 22.52
CA ARG A 230 14.31 -1.84 21.32
C ARG A 230 14.65 -0.35 21.29
N HIS A 231 15.90 -0.03 20.96
CA HIS A 231 16.41 1.34 20.80
C HIS A 231 16.70 1.67 19.33
N THR A 232 15.70 1.53 18.47
CA THR A 232 15.84 1.83 17.04
C THR A 232 15.40 3.26 16.69
N HIS A 233 15.81 3.75 15.51
CA HIS A 233 15.33 5.03 14.98
C HIS A 233 13.81 5.11 14.87
N LEU A 234 13.16 3.99 14.50
CA LEU A 234 11.71 3.88 14.44
C LEU A 234 11.08 4.08 15.83
N VAL A 235 11.56 3.39 16.86
CA VAL A 235 11.04 3.52 18.23
C VAL A 235 11.21 4.95 18.75
N ALA A 236 12.36 5.57 18.52
CA ALA A 236 12.60 6.96 18.91
C ALA A 236 11.64 7.93 18.20
N ALA A 237 11.42 7.73 16.90
CA ALA A 237 10.48 8.54 16.11
C ALA A 237 9.02 8.34 16.59
N LEU A 238 8.60 7.10 16.85
CA LEU A 238 7.29 6.78 17.41
C LEU A 238 7.06 7.48 18.75
N ARG A 239 7.99 7.34 19.71
CA ARG A 239 7.90 8.00 21.04
C ARG A 239 7.76 9.51 20.90
N LYS A 240 8.49 10.13 19.98
CA LYS A 240 8.41 11.58 19.70
C LYS A 240 7.07 11.99 19.08
N ARG A 241 6.49 11.18 18.20
CA ARG A 241 5.18 11.46 17.58
C ARG A 241 4.04 11.26 18.58
N ILE A 242 4.11 10.21 19.40
CA ILE A 242 3.17 9.96 20.50
C ILE A 242 3.16 11.14 21.49
N SER A 243 4.33 11.62 21.92
CA SER A 243 4.38 12.75 22.88
C SER A 243 3.84 14.06 22.30
N ARG A 244 3.88 14.22 20.98
CA ARG A 244 3.33 15.37 20.25
C ARG A 244 1.87 15.22 19.87
N HIS A 245 1.22 14.10 20.23
CA HIS A 245 -0.15 13.78 19.82
C HIS A 245 -0.34 13.84 18.30
N ASP A 246 0.67 13.40 17.56
CA ASP A 246 0.63 13.34 16.11
C ASP A 246 0.16 11.95 15.67
N SER A 247 -1.02 11.87 15.04
CA SER A 247 -1.61 10.64 14.51
C SER A 247 -1.26 10.38 13.05
N LEU A 248 -0.60 11.30 12.35
CA LEU A 248 -0.31 11.14 10.92
C LEU A 248 0.83 10.14 10.69
N VAL A 249 0.73 9.34 9.63
CA VAL A 249 1.83 8.49 9.16
C VAL A 249 3.06 9.33 8.82
N PHE A 250 4.26 8.83 9.09
CA PHE A 250 5.51 9.54 8.81
C PHE A 250 6.56 8.66 8.16
N LYS A 251 7.47 9.30 7.41
CA LYS A 251 8.62 8.63 6.79
C LYS A 251 9.65 8.26 7.85
N VAL A 252 10.06 6.99 7.84
CA VAL A 252 11.03 6.40 8.77
C VAL A 252 12.43 6.38 8.14
N ALA A 253 12.52 5.96 6.88
CA ALA A 253 13.79 5.83 6.15
C ALA A 253 13.62 6.03 4.63
N GLY A 254 14.74 6.25 3.95
CA GLY A 254 14.87 6.43 2.48
C GLY A 254 14.84 7.87 2.02
#